data_AF-A0A661EBU9-F1
#
_entry.id   AF-A0A661EBU9-F1
#
_cell.length_a   1.000
_cell.length_b   1.000
_cell.length_c   1.000
_cell.angle_alpha   90.00
_cell.angle_beta   90.00
_cell.angle_gamma   90.00
#
_symmetry.space_group_name_H-M   'P 1'
#
loop_
_entity.id
_entity.type
_entity.pdbx_description
1 polymer ?
#
loop_
_entity_poly.entity_id
_entity_poly.type
_entity_poly.pdbx_seq_one_letter_code
_entity_poly.pdbx_strand_id
1 'polypeptide(L)'
;MKKIKTYMGDLGANDFDLMANRFIVRNKEISFDLSGSDEDGGRFNLTGTAKLLENGIYEGANLRYRYEGYNYDNDDEIATITINELTDNNKKLHVKGVWHEDGEGYNFEGNLVPWIAK
;
A
#
# COMPACT_ATOMS: atom_id res chain seq x y z
N MET A 1 -20.01 -16.58 2.71
CA MET A 1 -18.76 -15.93 3.16
C MET A 1 -18.09 -15.30 1.93
N LYS A 2 -17.80 -13.99 1.94
CA LYS A 2 -17.02 -13.37 0.85
C LYS A 2 -15.56 -13.84 0.95
N LYS A 3 -14.97 -14.18 -0.18
CA LYS A 3 -13.63 -14.78 -0.30
C LYS A 3 -12.57 -13.75 0.12
N ILE A 4 -11.68 -14.12 1.04
CA ILE A 4 -10.44 -13.39 1.30
C ILE A 4 -9.53 -13.66 0.10
N LYS A 5 -9.01 -12.61 -0.53
CA LYS A 5 -8.07 -12.72 -1.64
C LYS A 5 -6.79 -11.99 -1.29
N THR A 6 -5.66 -12.63 -1.56
CA THR A 6 -4.33 -12.08 -1.33
C THR A 6 -3.64 -11.88 -2.67
N TYR A 7 -2.96 -10.76 -2.81
CA TYR A 7 -2.26 -10.36 -4.01
C TYR A 7 -0.85 -9.87 -3.68
N MET A 8 0.01 -9.77 -4.70
CA MET A 8 1.32 -9.15 -4.62
C MET A 8 1.73 -8.55 -5.96
N GLY A 9 2.73 -7.67 -5.96
CA GLY A 9 3.34 -7.12 -7.17
C GLY A 9 3.57 -5.62 -7.09
N ASP A 10 4.06 -5.06 -8.19
CA ASP A 10 4.47 -3.67 -8.27
C ASP A 10 3.27 -2.72 -8.33
N LEU A 11 3.40 -1.61 -7.61
CA LEU A 11 2.54 -0.44 -7.64
C LEU A 11 3.44 0.70 -8.14
N GLY A 12 3.33 1.06 -9.41
CA GLY A 12 4.08 2.21 -9.93
C GLY A 12 3.67 3.47 -9.19
N ALA A 13 4.64 4.22 -8.68
CA ALA A 13 4.49 5.55 -8.11
C ALA A 13 5.44 6.52 -8.85
N ASN A 14 5.12 7.80 -8.87
CA ASN A 14 5.88 8.77 -9.67
C ASN A 14 7.27 9.07 -9.10
N ASP A 15 7.40 9.11 -7.78
CA ASP A 15 8.57 9.66 -7.09
C ASP A 15 9.34 8.61 -6.27
N PHE A 16 8.85 7.37 -6.25
CA PHE A 16 9.49 6.25 -5.58
C PHE A 16 9.03 4.92 -6.17
N ASP A 17 9.80 3.87 -5.93
CA ASP A 17 9.38 2.50 -6.23
C ASP A 17 8.47 2.00 -5.11
N LEU A 18 7.35 1.36 -5.45
CA LEU A 18 6.43 0.76 -4.48
C LEU A 18 6.03 -0.65 -4.90
N MET A 19 6.11 -1.59 -3.97
CA MET A 19 5.72 -2.97 -4.15
C MET A 19 4.77 -3.40 -3.04
N ALA A 20 3.70 -4.09 -3.41
CA ALA A 20 2.89 -4.81 -2.46
C ALA A 20 3.47 -6.21 -2.24
N ASN A 21 4.19 -6.40 -1.12
CA ASN A 21 4.63 -7.71 -0.65
C ASN A 21 3.45 -8.63 -0.36
N ARG A 22 2.42 -8.05 0.24
CA ARG A 22 1.16 -8.73 0.55
C ARG A 22 0.02 -7.73 0.55
N PHE A 23 -1.02 -8.00 -0.23
CA PHE A 23 -2.21 -7.14 -0.31
C PHE A 23 -3.47 -7.99 -0.15
N ILE A 24 -4.12 -7.90 1.00
CA ILE A 24 -5.24 -8.77 1.41
C ILE A 24 -6.53 -7.98 1.35
N VAL A 25 -7.38 -8.30 0.37
CA VAL A 25 -8.69 -7.66 0.22
C VAL A 25 -9.74 -8.45 1.00
N ARG A 26 -10.45 -7.75 1.91
CA ARG A 26 -11.64 -8.24 2.63
C ARG A 26 -12.82 -7.31 2.36
N ASN A 27 -14.00 -7.62 2.92
CA ASN A 27 -15.24 -6.92 2.56
C ASN A 27 -15.30 -5.44 2.97
N LYS A 28 -14.61 -5.05 4.05
CA LYS A 28 -14.61 -3.67 4.59
C LYS A 28 -13.22 -3.18 4.94
N GLU A 29 -12.19 -3.91 4.56
CA GLU A 29 -10.82 -3.58 4.89
C GLU A 29 -9.85 -4.19 3.89
N ILE A 30 -8.68 -3.58 3.81
CA ILE A 30 -7.53 -4.08 3.08
C ILE A 30 -6.37 -4.08 4.07
N SER A 31 -5.77 -5.24 4.33
CA SER A 31 -4.49 -5.29 5.03
C SER A 31 -3.37 -5.37 4.01
N PHE A 32 -2.29 -4.63 4.22
CA PHE A 32 -1.18 -4.60 3.30
C PHE A 32 0.17 -4.58 4.03
N ASP A 33 1.14 -5.09 3.31
CA ASP A 33 2.57 -5.02 3.56
C ASP A 33 3.19 -4.48 2.27
N LEU A 34 3.72 -3.27 2.37
CA LEU A 34 4.30 -2.52 1.27
C LEU A 34 5.79 -2.31 1.53
N SER A 35 6.59 -2.34 0.47
CA SER A 35 7.99 -1.94 0.51
C SER A 35 8.29 -1.02 -0.65
N GLY A 36 9.29 -0.18 -0.50
CA GLY A 36 9.68 0.73 -1.57
C GLY A 36 11.08 1.30 -1.39
N SER A 37 11.47 2.15 -2.33
CA SER A 37 12.66 2.97 -2.22
C SER A 37 12.51 4.32 -2.89
N ASP A 38 13.06 5.36 -2.27
CA ASP A 38 13.13 6.70 -2.83
C ASP A 38 14.30 6.85 -3.84
N GLU A 39 14.41 8.03 -4.44
CA GLU A 39 15.46 8.37 -5.41
C GLU A 39 16.88 8.43 -4.80
N ASP A 40 16.98 8.67 -3.49
CA ASP A 40 18.24 8.70 -2.73
C ASP A 40 18.71 7.29 -2.31
N GLY A 41 17.92 6.26 -2.63
CA GLY A 41 18.21 4.86 -2.32
C GLY A 41 17.81 4.44 -0.90
N GLY A 42 17.08 5.29 -0.18
CA GLY A 42 16.42 4.96 1.08
C GLY A 42 15.35 3.91 0.84
N ARG A 43 15.44 2.78 1.54
CA ARG A 43 14.44 1.71 1.46
C ARG A 43 13.47 1.81 2.60
N PHE A 44 12.21 1.45 2.41
CA PHE A 44 11.23 1.45 3.48
C PHE A 44 10.30 0.26 3.42
N ASN A 45 9.67 -0.05 4.57
CA ASN A 45 8.58 -1.00 4.68
C ASN A 45 7.44 -0.40 5.50
N LEU A 46 6.21 -0.54 5.01
CA LEU A 46 5.01 -0.07 5.67
C LEU A 46 3.97 -1.18 5.73
N THR A 47 3.56 -1.52 6.95
CA THR A 47 2.44 -2.46 7.17
C THR A 47 1.23 -1.70 7.71
N GLY A 48 0.04 -2.02 7.20
CA GLY A 48 -1.15 -1.28 7.58
C GLY A 48 -2.44 -2.00 7.29
N THR A 49 -3.54 -1.37 7.72
CA THR A 49 -4.87 -1.77 7.33
C THR A 49 -5.69 -0.53 7.00
N ALA A 50 -6.22 -0.49 5.78
CA ALA A 50 -7.15 0.53 5.34
C ALA A 50 -8.60 0.04 5.51
N LYS A 51 -9.46 0.89 6.07
CA LYS A 51 -10.88 0.58 6.30
C LYS A 51 -11.74 1.27 5.24
N LEU A 52 -12.79 0.58 4.79
CA LEU A 52 -13.76 1.12 3.86
C LEU A 52 -14.59 2.22 4.55
N LEU A 53 -14.51 3.43 4.01
CA LEU A 53 -15.30 4.59 4.40
C LEU A 53 -16.65 4.60 3.68
N GLU A 54 -17.57 5.45 4.13
CA GLU A 54 -18.92 5.57 3.54
C GLU A 54 -18.91 6.04 2.09
N ASN A 55 -17.89 6.79 1.69
CA ASN A 55 -17.70 7.28 0.31
C ASN A 55 -17.10 6.23 -0.65
N GLY A 56 -16.84 5.01 -0.19
CA GLY A 56 -16.31 3.92 -1.02
C GLY A 56 -14.78 3.85 -1.10
N ILE A 57 -14.07 4.78 -0.47
CA ILE A 57 -12.60 4.80 -0.40
C ILE A 57 -12.14 3.95 0.78
N TYR A 58 -11.02 3.24 0.66
CA TYR A 58 -10.35 2.64 1.80
C TYR A 58 -9.28 3.57 2.33
N GLU A 59 -9.24 3.81 3.63
CA GLU A 59 -8.24 4.67 4.26
C GLU A 59 -7.53 3.96 5.40
N GLY A 60 -6.20 3.94 5.35
CA GLY A 60 -5.34 3.56 6.46
C GLY A 60 -4.57 4.79 6.94
N ALA A 61 -5.04 5.41 8.02
CA ALA A 61 -4.45 6.62 8.58
C ALA A 61 -3.45 6.32 9.70
N ASN A 62 -2.51 7.26 9.91
CA ASN A 62 -1.48 7.20 10.95
C ASN A 62 -0.62 5.93 10.90
N LEU A 63 -0.24 5.50 9.68
CA LEU A 63 0.57 4.32 9.48
C LEU A 63 2.03 4.69 9.64
N ARG A 64 2.67 4.09 10.65
CA ARG A 64 4.08 4.32 10.93
C ARG A 64 4.96 3.46 10.03
N TYR A 65 6.00 4.05 9.51
CA TYR A 65 7.04 3.34 8.78
C TYR A 65 8.40 4.00 9.01
N ARG A 66 9.47 3.35 8.56
CA ARG A 66 10.83 3.88 8.65
C ARG A 66 11.62 3.55 7.41
N TYR A 67 12.58 4.40 7.10
CA TYR A 67 13.63 4.06 6.17
C TYR A 67 14.67 3.14 6.83
N GLU A 68 15.08 2.08 6.13
CA GLU A 68 16.15 1.18 6.51
C GLU A 68 17.51 1.91 6.38
N GLY A 69 18.38 1.73 7.37
CA GLY A 69 19.76 2.22 7.31
C GLY A 69 19.97 3.66 7.76
N TYR A 70 18.90 4.44 7.94
CA TYR A 70 18.98 5.74 8.60
C TYR A 70 18.98 5.57 10.13
N ASN A 71 20.09 5.96 10.74
CA ASN A 71 20.35 5.82 12.18
C ASN A 71 19.97 7.12 12.92
N TYR A 72 18.81 7.69 12.58
CA TYR A 72 18.25 8.82 13.31
C TYR A 72 17.39 8.27 14.44
N ASP A 73 17.70 8.69 15.67
CA ASP A 73 17.16 8.13 16.91
C ASP A 73 15.63 8.30 17.09
N ASN A 74 14.85 8.82 16.11
CA ASN A 74 13.41 9.03 16.24
C ASN A 74 12.59 9.26 14.93
N ASP A 75 13.05 8.83 13.75
CA ASP A 75 12.34 9.13 12.48
C ASP A 75 11.29 8.05 12.14
N ASP A 76 10.30 7.88 13.03
CA ASP A 76 9.03 7.25 12.63
C ASP A 76 8.30 8.21 11.69
N GLU A 77 8.26 7.89 10.41
CA GLU A 77 7.44 8.61 9.46
C GLU A 77 5.97 8.17 9.56
N ILE A 78 5.06 9.08 9.25
CA ILE A 78 3.63 8.82 9.31
C ILE A 78 3.01 9.06 7.95
N ALA A 79 2.51 7.97 7.36
CA ALA A 79 1.75 8.02 6.12
C ALA A 79 0.26 7.78 6.35
N THR A 80 -0.55 8.29 5.42
CA THR A 80 -1.93 7.85 5.21
C THR A 80 -2.05 7.25 3.81
N ILE A 81 -2.57 6.02 3.73
CA ILE A 81 -2.78 5.33 2.46
C ILE A 81 -4.27 5.35 2.12
N THR A 82 -4.61 5.95 0.99
CA THR A 82 -5.96 5.87 0.42
C THR A 82 -5.98 4.93 -0.78
N ILE A 83 -7.00 4.08 -0.89
CA ILE A 83 -7.25 3.25 -2.06
C ILE A 83 -8.57 3.70 -2.67
N ASN A 84 -8.47 4.29 -3.85
CA ASN A 84 -9.57 4.95 -4.55
C ASN A 84 -10.26 4.00 -5.53
N GLU A 85 -9.53 3.04 -6.09
CA GLU A 85 -10.06 2.10 -7.07
C GLU A 85 -9.52 0.69 -6.84
N LEU A 86 -10.42 -0.29 -6.92
CA LEU A 86 -10.12 -1.72 -6.92
C LEU A 86 -10.93 -2.43 -7.99
N THR A 87 -10.24 -2.95 -9.00
CA THR A 87 -10.88 -3.69 -10.10
C THR A 87 -10.29 -5.09 -10.20
N ASP A 88 -11.06 -6.09 -9.79
CA ASP A 88 -10.65 -7.51 -9.73
C ASP A 88 -11.28 -8.31 -10.88
N ASN A 89 -10.45 -8.90 -11.74
CA ASN A 89 -10.91 -9.76 -12.85
C ASN A 89 -10.60 -11.25 -12.64
N ASN A 90 -10.33 -11.67 -11.40
CA ASN A 90 -9.89 -12.99 -10.95
C ASN A 90 -8.50 -13.44 -11.42
N LYS A 91 -7.86 -12.74 -12.38
CA LYS A 91 -6.48 -13.00 -12.79
C LYS A 91 -5.51 -11.99 -12.20
N LYS A 92 -5.97 -10.75 -12.05
CA LYS A 92 -5.23 -9.63 -11.48
C LYS A 92 -6.19 -8.73 -10.70
N LEU A 93 -5.63 -8.01 -9.75
CA LEU A 93 -6.27 -6.91 -9.07
C LEU A 93 -5.60 -5.61 -9.53
N HIS A 94 -6.35 -4.77 -10.23
CA HIS A 94 -5.91 -3.41 -10.48
C HIS A 94 -6.19 -2.56 -9.23
N VAL A 95 -5.19 -1.82 -8.78
CA VAL A 95 -5.25 -0.96 -7.59
C VAL A 95 -4.83 0.45 -7.99
N LYS A 96 -5.57 1.45 -7.53
CA LYS A 96 -5.15 2.86 -7.55
C LYS A 96 -5.32 3.48 -6.17
N GLY A 97 -4.35 4.27 -5.76
CA GLY A 97 -4.37 4.92 -4.47
C GLY A 97 -3.47 6.13 -4.40
N VAL A 98 -3.43 6.73 -3.21
CA VAL A 98 -2.55 7.85 -2.89
C VAL A 98 -1.85 7.57 -1.57
N TRP A 99 -0.54 7.76 -1.58
CA TRP A 99 0.28 7.85 -0.39
C TRP A 99 0.32 9.30 0.06
N HIS A 100 -0.12 9.59 1.27
CA HIS A 100 -0.09 10.93 1.84
C HIS A 100 0.94 11.00 2.96
N GLU A 101 1.82 11.98 2.87
CA GLU A 101 2.89 12.23 3.84
C GLU A 101 3.24 13.71 3.80
N ASP A 102 3.46 14.32 4.97
CA ASP A 102 3.83 15.73 5.12
C ASP A 102 2.98 16.75 4.34
N GLY A 103 1.70 16.41 4.13
CA GLY A 103 0.76 17.24 3.39
C GLY A 103 0.83 17.07 1.86
N GLU A 104 1.75 16.23 1.37
CA GLU A 104 1.87 15.86 -0.03
C GLU A 104 1.09 14.57 -0.34
N GLY A 105 0.90 14.31 -1.64
CA GLY A 105 0.09 13.19 -2.12
C GLY A 105 0.71 12.57 -3.37
N TYR A 106 1.16 11.33 -3.23
CA TYR A 106 1.83 10.57 -4.28
C TYR A 106 0.88 9.51 -4.81
N ASN A 107 0.46 9.66 -6.07
CA ASN A 107 -0.39 8.67 -6.71
C ASN A 107 0.40 7.39 -6.96
N PHE A 108 -0.24 6.25 -6.73
CA PHE A 108 0.29 4.96 -7.14
C PHE A 108 -0.79 4.13 -7.85
N GLU A 109 -0.36 3.31 -8.81
CA GLU A 109 -1.22 2.36 -9.47
C GLU A 109 -0.47 1.10 -9.90
N GLY A 110 -1.17 -0.04 -9.93
CA GLY A 110 -0.54 -1.29 -10.33
C GLY A 110 -1.51 -2.41 -10.61
N ASN A 111 -0.98 -3.50 -11.15
CA ASN A 111 -1.73 -4.72 -11.45
C ASN A 111 -1.15 -5.89 -10.63
N LEU A 112 -1.73 -6.12 -9.46
CA LEU A 112 -1.28 -7.17 -8.56
C LEU A 112 -1.76 -8.54 -9.02
N VAL A 113 -0.93 -9.56 -8.82
CA VAL A 113 -1.25 -10.96 -9.15
C VAL A 113 -1.66 -11.73 -7.89
N PRO A 114 -2.55 -12.73 -8.00
CA PRO A 114 -2.93 -13.57 -6.86
C PRO A 114 -1.71 -14.22 -6.20
N TRP A 115 -1.62 -14.08 -4.88
CA TRP A 115 -0.60 -14.75 -4.09
C TRP A 115 -0.97 -16.22 -3.91
N ILE A 116 -0.08 -17.11 -4.37
CA ILE A 116 -0.21 -18.55 -4.21
C ILE A 116 0.87 -18.97 -3.21
N ALA A 117 0.44 -19.31 -1.99
CA ALA A 117 1.34 -19.93 -1.02
C ALA A 117 1.84 -21.26 -1.61
N LYS A 118 3.16 -21.44 -1.66
CA LYS A 118 3.79 -22.72 -1.99
C LYS A 118 3.77 -23.65 -0.79
#